data_AF-A0A5M7QD61-F1
#
_entry.id   AF-A0A5M7QD61-F1
#
_cell.length_a   1.000
_cell.length_b   1.000
_cell.length_c   1.000
_cell.angle_alpha   90.00
_cell.angle_beta   90.00
_cell.angle_gamma   90.00
#
_symmetry.space_group_name_H-M   'P 1'
#
loop_
_entity.id
_entity.type
_entity.pdbx_description
1 polymer ?
#
loop_
_entity_poly.entity_id
_entity_poly.type
_entity_poly.pdbx_seq_one_letter_code
_entity_poly.pdbx_strand_id
1 'polypeptide(L)' 'MNGIMKFVRGWLVFSLLWGVFMWFMSWQEQGKAPGLAILMSLYAGLIYQALMTMVGRYRSRRQQA' A
#
# COMPACT_ATOMS: atom_id res chain seq x y z
N MET A 1 5.84 -14.90 -15.08
CA MET A 1 4.53 -14.20 -15.11
C MET A 1 3.80 -14.13 -13.75
N ASN A 2 4.16 -14.93 -12.72
CA ASN A 2 3.44 -14.94 -11.43
C ASN A 2 3.87 -13.88 -10.39
N GLY A 3 5.03 -13.23 -10.56
CA GLY A 3 5.54 -12.26 -9.57
C GLY A 3 4.75 -10.96 -9.55
N ILE A 4 4.54 -10.35 -10.72
CA ILE A 4 3.83 -9.07 -10.88
C ILE A 4 2.36 -9.21 -10.46
N MET A 5 1.70 -10.31 -10.82
CA MET A 5 0.30 -10.55 -10.44
C MET A 5 0.11 -10.64 -8.92
N LYS A 6 1.03 -11.32 -8.22
CA LYS A 6 1.04 -11.37 -6.74
C LYS A 6 1.30 -9.99 -6.13
N PHE A 7 2.19 -9.22 -6.77
CA PHE A 7 2.54 -7.87 -6.34
C PHE A 7 1.37 -6.90 -6.47
N VAL A 8 0.71 -6.89 -7.63
CA VAL A 8 -0.48 -6.06 -7.90
C VAL A 8 -1.65 -6.48 -7.01
N ARG A 9 -1.85 -7.78 -6.80
CA ARG A 9 -2.93 -8.28 -5.93
C ARG A 9 -2.70 -7.87 -4.47
N GLY A 10 -1.47 -7.99 -3.96
CA GLY A 10 -1.14 -7.54 -2.60
C GLY A 10 -1.30 -6.04 -2.42
N TRP A 11 -0.90 -5.25 -3.42
CA TRP A 11 -1.06 -3.80 -3.40
C TRP A 11 -2.51 -3.35 -3.50
N LEU A 12 -3.29 -3.92 -4.42
CA LEU A 12 -4.71 -3.59 -4.54
C LEU A 12 -5.47 -3.95 -3.28
N VAL A 13 -5.23 -5.14 -2.70
CA VAL A 13 -5.88 -5.56 -1.46
C VAL A 13 -5.47 -4.66 -0.29
N PHE A 14 -4.19 -4.29 -0.19
CA PHE A 14 -3.71 -3.37 0.84
C PHE A 14 -4.28 -1.96 0.68
N SER A 15 -4.27 -1.38 -0.51
CA SER A 15 -4.85 -0.06 -0.79
C SER A 15 -6.37 -0.05 -0.56
N LEU A 16 -7.09 -1.12 -0.91
CA LEU A 16 -8.52 -1.24 -0.63
C LEU A 16 -8.80 -1.34 0.86
N LEU A 17 -8.15 -2.27 1.58
CA LEU A 17 -8.34 -2.44 3.02
C LEU A 17 -7.93 -1.20 3.79
N TRP A 18 -6.82 -0.56 3.41
CA TRP A 18 -6.36 0.69 4.01
C TRP A 18 -7.33 1.85 3.75
N GLY A 19 -7.82 1.98 2.51
CA GLY A 19 -8.79 3.00 2.16
C GLY A 19 -10.12 2.83 2.88
N VAL A 20 -10.62 1.59 3.01
CA VAL A 20 -11.84 1.27 3.77
C VAL A 20 -11.63 1.51 5.27
N PHE A 21 -10.48 1.10 5.81
CA PHE A 21 -10.14 1.31 7.22
C PHE A 21 -10.06 2.80 7.56
N MET A 22 -9.33 3.60 6.77
CA MET A 22 -9.25 5.05 6.95
C MET A 22 -10.58 5.76 6.73
N TRP A 23 -11.39 5.26 5.78
CA TRP A 23 -12.73 5.78 5.55
C TRP A 23 -13.59 5.67 6.80
N PHE A 24 -13.63 4.49 7.43
CA PHE A 24 -14.36 4.26 8.67
C PHE A 24 -13.72 4.95 9.89
N MET A 25 -12.39 4.99 9.99
CA MET A 25 -11.71 5.44 11.20
C MET A 25 -11.53 6.96 11.27
N SER A 26 -11.40 7.65 10.13
CA SER A 26 -10.99 9.06 10.12
C SER A 26 -11.81 9.92 9.16
N TRP A 27 -12.15 9.43 7.97
CA TRP A 27 -12.79 10.28 6.96
C TRP A 27 -14.30 10.42 7.12
N GLN A 28 -14.96 9.40 7.69
CA GLN A 28 -16.38 9.50 8.05
C GLN A 28 -16.61 10.62 9.08
N GLU A 29 -15.74 10.77 10.08
CA GLU A 29 -15.86 11.84 11.08
C GLU A 29 -15.41 13.21 10.58
N GLN A 30 -14.42 13.27 9.66
CA GLN A 30 -13.86 14.55 9.20
C GLN A 30 -14.59 15.16 8.00
N GLY A 31 -15.63 14.50 7.45
CA GLY A 31 -16.37 14.99 6.28
C GLY A 31 -15.50 15.21 5.04
N LYS A 32 -14.32 14.57 4.98
CA LYS A 32 -13.34 14.83 3.91
C LYS A 32 -13.78 14.18 2.61
N ALA A 33 -13.47 14.87 1.51
CA ALA A 33 -13.82 14.44 0.17
C ALA A 33 -13.26 13.02 -0.13
N PRO A 34 -14.10 12.04 -0.48
CA PRO A 34 -13.69 10.67 -0.78
C PRO A 34 -12.61 10.56 -1.87
N GLY A 35 -12.51 11.53 -2.77
CA GLY A 35 -11.46 11.56 -3.79
C GLY A 35 -10.05 11.72 -3.22
N LEU A 36 -9.86 12.61 -2.25
CA LEU A 36 -8.55 12.91 -1.63
C LEU A 36 -8.06 11.72 -0.78
N ALA A 37 -9.06 11.06 -0.21
CA ALA A 37 -9.00 9.82 0.50
C ALA A 37 -8.46 8.65 -0.36
N ILE A 38 -9.08 8.41 -1.50
CA ILE A 38 -8.62 7.40 -2.46
C ILE A 38 -7.20 7.73 -2.95
N LEU A 39 -6.90 9.00 -3.19
CA LEU A 39 -5.57 9.45 -3.63
C LEU A 39 -4.48 9.10 -2.59
N MET A 40 -4.74 9.38 -1.31
CA MET A 40 -3.84 9.05 -0.20
C MET A 40 -3.65 7.53 -0.05
N SER A 41 -4.70 6.74 -0.25
CA SER A 41 -4.64 5.27 -0.17
C SER A 41 -3.85 4.65 -1.33
N LEU A 42 -3.95 5.24 -2.53
CA LEU A 42 -3.14 4.87 -3.69
C LEU A 42 -1.67 5.24 -3.48
N TYR A 43 -1.40 6.44 -2.95
CA TYR A 43 -0.05 6.88 -2.59
C TYR A 43 0.59 5.99 -1.52
N ALA A 44 -0.16 5.65 -0.47
CA ALA A 44 0.30 4.76 0.59
C ALA A 44 0.67 3.38 0.05
N GLY A 45 -0.12 2.84 -0.88
CA GLY A 45 0.18 1.57 -1.53
C GLY A 45 1.45 1.61 -2.39
N LEU A 46 1.70 2.71 -3.11
CA LEU A 46 2.95 2.91 -3.86
C LEU A 46 4.17 2.98 -2.92
N ILE A 47 4.06 3.71 -1.82
CA ILE A 47 5.13 3.82 -0.81
C ILE A 47 5.39 2.46 -0.16
N TYR A 48 4.34 1.70 0.15
CA TYR A 48 4.46 0.36 0.72
C TYR A 48 5.22 -0.59 -0.20
N GLN A 49 4.96 -0.53 -1.51
CA GLN A 49 5.69 -1.33 -2.49
C GLN A 49 7.13 -0.88 -2.68
N ALA A 50 7.40 0.42 -2.67
CA ALA A 50 8.76 0.95 -2.70
C ALA A 50 9.57 0.45 -1.48
N LEU A 51 8.97 0.50 -0.29
CA LEU A 51 9.53 -0.06 0.94
C LEU A 51 9.73 -1.57 0.85
N MET A 52 8.75 -2.35 0.40
CA MET A 52 8.90 -3.80 0.24
C MET A 52 10.05 -4.15 -0.71
N THR A 53 10.17 -3.42 -1.82
CA THR A 53 11.24 -3.63 -2.81
C THR A 53 12.60 -3.29 -2.19
N MET A 54 12.68 -2.17 -1.47
CA MET A 54 13.90 -1.73 -0.79
C MET A 54 14.31 -2.69 0.33
N VAL A 55 13.35 -3.13 1.16
CA VAL A 55 13.54 -4.13 2.22
C VAL A 55 13.95 -5.47 1.63
N GLY A 56 13.32 -5.93 0.54
CA GLY A 56 13.71 -7.16 -0.15
C GLY A 56 15.15 -7.09 -0.65
N ARG A 57 15.56 -5.94 -1.21
CA ARG A 57 16.94 -5.66 -1.62
C ARG A 57 17.89 -5.64 -0.43
N TYR A 58 17.49 -5.03 0.68
CA TYR A 58 18.28 -4.92 1.91
C TYR A 58 18.48 -6.29 2.59
N ARG A 59 17.42 -7.11 2.63
CA ARG A 59 17.43 -8.46 3.19
C ARG A 59 18.25 -9.42 2.33
N SER A 60 18.17 -9.32 1.01
CA SER A 60 18.99 -10.10 0.08
C SER A 60 20.48 -9.77 0.22
N ARG A 61 20.82 -8.49 0.47
CA ARG A 61 22.20 -8.08 0.76
C ARG A 61 22.70 -8.62 2.11
N ARG A 62 21.81 -8.78 3.09
CA ARG A 62 22.16 -9.37 4.40
C ARG A 62 22.20 -10.90 4.43
N GLN A 63 21.51 -11.59 3.53
CA GLN A 63 21.58 -13.05 3.41
C GLN A 63 22.79 -13.53 2.57
N GLN A 64 23.49 -12.62 1.91
CA GLN A 64 24.72 -12.89 1.16
C GLN A 64 26.00 -12.58 1.95
N ALA A 65 25.88 -12.16 3.23
CA ALA A 65 26.98 -11.95 4.16
C ALA A 65 26.90 -12.98 5.29
#